data_AF-A0A959E0U5-F1
#
_entry.id   AF-A0A959E0U5-F1
#
_cell.length_a   1.000
_cell.length_b   1.000
_cell.length_c   1.000
_cell.angle_alpha   90.00
_cell.angle_beta   90.00
_cell.angle_gamma   90.00
#
_symmetry.space_group_name_H-M   'P 1'
#
loop_
_entity.id
_entity.type
_entity.pdbx_description
1 polymer ?
#
loop_
_entity_poly.entity_id
_entity_poly.type
_entity_poly.pdbx_seq_one_letter_code
_entity_poly.pdbx_strand_id
1 'polypeptide(L)'
;MEITDLIKSNSRDLSLEFQWLRRIVDTHLKLHFGQEADFAGISEIQPPDVGNSDSNWAALVRKFKPTFEERLALVLALAPCMEPRLLDVFFTRNPISNRPFSEFGGISDGSAGGFIPTEETLLFLLSDGQLDRRFAAQQLFLPSHFFARENLLTLVREDRLNLPMTAVLSVPAALLASLTHGQPLKPGIGTDTVAGRVSGGAGGGGQAQNPG
;
A
#
# COMPACT_ATOMS: atom_id res chain seq x y z
N MET A 1 9.08 27.86 5.72
CA MET A 1 8.38 27.46 4.48
C MET A 1 6.89 27.55 4.74
N GLU A 2 6.14 28.20 3.84
CA GLU A 2 4.69 28.27 3.95
C GLU A 2 4.08 26.88 3.67
N ILE A 3 2.95 26.56 4.31
CA ILE A 3 2.26 25.26 4.13
C ILE A 3 1.96 24.99 2.66
N THR A 4 1.59 26.03 1.91
CA THR A 4 1.29 25.94 0.48
C THR A 4 2.51 25.53 -0.36
N ASP A 5 3.72 25.98 -0.01
CA ASP A 5 4.95 25.60 -0.71
C ASP A 5 5.35 24.15 -0.43
N LEU A 6 5.11 23.68 0.79
CA LEU A 6 5.33 22.30 1.17
C LEU A 6 4.34 21.36 0.45
N ILE A 7 3.06 21.73 0.35
CA ILE A 7 2.07 20.96 -0.42
C ILE A 7 2.49 20.87 -1.90
N LYS A 8 2.93 21.98 -2.50
CA LYS A 8 3.43 21.99 -3.89
C LYS A 8 4.64 21.07 -4.05
N SER A 9 5.58 21.11 -3.11
CA SER A 9 6.79 20.27 -3.15
C SER A 9 6.45 18.79 -2.96
N ASN A 10 5.54 18.44 -2.03
CA ASN A 10 5.03 17.08 -1.86
C ASN A 10 4.35 16.59 -3.13
N SER A 11 3.44 17.40 -3.70
CA SER A 11 2.71 17.05 -4.91
C SER A 11 3.64 16.80 -6.10
N ARG A 12 4.65 17.66 -6.31
CA ARG A 12 5.65 17.47 -7.35
C ARG A 12 6.39 16.14 -7.19
N ASP A 13 6.92 15.90 -5.99
CA ASP A 13 7.78 14.74 -5.77
C ASP A 13 6.97 13.43 -5.82
N LEU A 14 5.77 13.40 -5.23
CA LEU A 14 4.86 12.24 -5.33
C LEU A 14 4.37 12.01 -6.76
N SER A 15 4.19 13.06 -7.57
CA SER A 15 3.87 12.89 -8.99
C SER A 15 4.98 12.16 -9.75
N LEU A 16 6.26 12.42 -9.41
CA LEU A 16 7.39 11.68 -9.97
C LEU A 16 7.36 10.21 -9.52
N GLU A 17 7.01 9.94 -8.26
CA GLU A 17 6.84 8.57 -7.76
C GLU A 17 5.73 7.81 -8.48
N PHE A 18 4.58 8.44 -8.73
CA PHE A 18 3.49 7.78 -9.43
C PHE A 18 3.79 7.56 -10.92
N GLN A 19 4.57 8.45 -11.55
CA GLN A 19 5.10 8.20 -12.90
C GLN A 19 6.07 7.00 -12.89
N TRP A 20 6.91 6.89 -11.87
CA TRP A 20 7.80 5.76 -11.68
C TRP A 20 7.02 4.45 -11.45
N LEU A 21 6.04 4.44 -10.55
CA LEU A 21 5.15 3.30 -10.31
C LEU A 21 4.41 2.88 -11.59
N ARG A 22 3.91 3.84 -12.37
CA ARG A 22 3.23 3.55 -13.65
C ARG A 22 4.14 2.81 -14.62
N ARG A 23 5.41 3.23 -14.74
CA ARG A 23 6.39 2.56 -15.60
C ARG A 23 6.72 1.15 -15.11
N ILE A 24 6.82 0.96 -13.79
CA ILE A 24 7.01 -0.36 -13.17
C ILE A 24 5.84 -1.28 -13.51
N VAL A 25 4.61 -0.84 -13.27
CA VAL A 25 3.40 -1.64 -13.52
C VAL A 25 3.27 -1.99 -15.00
N ASP A 26 3.46 -1.01 -15.89
CA ASP A 26 3.40 -1.23 -17.34
C ASP A 26 4.46 -2.23 -17.81
N THR A 27 5.71 -2.06 -17.39
CA THR A 27 6.82 -2.97 -17.72
C THR A 27 6.54 -4.38 -17.19
N HIS A 28 6.13 -4.50 -15.92
CA HIS A 28 5.87 -5.79 -15.30
C HIS A 28 4.76 -6.54 -16.03
N LEU A 29 3.64 -5.87 -16.34
CA LEU A 29 2.52 -6.50 -17.03
C LEU A 29 2.87 -6.89 -18.47
N LYS A 30 3.60 -6.03 -19.21
CA LYS A 30 4.07 -6.37 -20.55
C LYS A 30 4.95 -7.62 -20.53
N LEU A 31 5.95 -7.67 -19.65
CA LEU A 31 6.82 -8.83 -19.51
C LEU A 31 6.04 -10.09 -19.10
N HIS A 32 5.14 -9.97 -18.13
CA HIS A 32 4.29 -11.06 -17.66
C HIS A 32 3.41 -11.65 -18.78
N PHE A 33 2.89 -10.81 -19.68
CA PHE A 33 2.09 -11.25 -20.83
C PHE A 33 2.91 -11.52 -22.10
N GLY A 34 4.24 -11.53 -22.02
CA GLY A 34 5.12 -11.77 -23.17
C GLY A 34 5.04 -10.71 -24.26
N GLN A 35 4.68 -9.48 -23.90
CA GLN A 35 4.65 -8.31 -24.78
C GLN A 35 6.00 -7.59 -24.77
N GLU A 36 6.25 -6.79 -25.82
CA GLU A 36 7.43 -5.94 -25.91
C GLU A 36 7.40 -4.85 -24.82
N ALA A 37 8.48 -4.73 -24.07
CA ALA A 37 8.67 -3.76 -22.99
C ALA A 37 9.98 -2.99 -23.19
N ASP A 38 10.01 -1.74 -22.73
CA ASP A 38 11.18 -0.87 -22.83
C ASP A 38 12.35 -1.32 -21.93
N PHE A 39 12.07 -2.15 -20.93
CA PHE A 39 13.01 -2.63 -19.92
C PHE A 39 12.90 -4.15 -19.79
N ALA A 40 14.01 -4.83 -19.51
CA ALA A 40 14.01 -6.29 -19.31
C ALA A 40 13.53 -6.70 -17.91
N GLY A 41 13.41 -5.74 -16.98
CA GLY A 41 12.88 -5.97 -15.65
C GLY A 41 12.64 -4.65 -14.90
N ILE A 42 11.80 -4.70 -13.88
CA ILE A 42 11.41 -3.49 -13.13
C ILE A 42 12.57 -2.84 -12.38
N SER A 43 13.62 -3.60 -12.05
CA SER A 43 14.81 -3.11 -11.34
C SER A 43 15.67 -2.15 -12.18
N GLU A 44 15.50 -2.14 -13.50
CA GLU A 44 16.17 -1.18 -14.39
C GLU A 44 15.56 0.22 -14.27
N ILE A 45 14.30 0.31 -13.81
CA ILE A 45 13.55 1.56 -13.70
C ILE A 45 13.93 2.23 -12.39
N GLN A 46 14.93 3.11 -12.44
CA GLN A 46 15.42 3.78 -11.24
C GLN A 46 14.35 4.68 -10.60
N PRO A 47 14.21 4.68 -9.26
CA PRO A 47 13.32 5.58 -8.57
C PRO A 47 13.77 7.04 -8.75
N PRO A 48 12.85 8.01 -8.73
CA PRO A 48 13.19 9.42 -8.96
C PRO A 48 14.11 9.93 -7.85
N ASP A 49 15.08 10.79 -8.19
CA ASP A 49 15.87 11.48 -7.19
C ASP A 49 15.11 12.69 -6.64
N VAL A 50 14.64 12.56 -5.41
CA VAL A 50 13.96 13.61 -4.65
C VAL A 50 14.82 14.12 -3.48
N GLY A 51 16.06 13.63 -3.36
CA GLY A 51 16.89 13.79 -2.17
C GLY A 51 17.21 15.25 -1.79
N ASN A 52 17.16 16.17 -2.75
CA ASN A 52 17.44 17.60 -2.53
C ASN A 52 16.17 18.46 -2.35
N SER A 53 14.99 17.84 -2.31
CA SER A 53 13.72 18.55 -2.14
C SER A 53 13.38 18.79 -0.67
N ASP A 54 12.71 19.90 -0.38
CA ASP A 54 12.19 20.24 0.95
C ASP A 54 10.86 19.56 1.28
N SER A 55 10.37 18.67 0.42
CA SER A 55 9.11 17.94 0.65
C SER A 55 9.20 16.97 1.84
N ASN A 56 8.04 16.69 2.47
CA ASN A 56 7.92 15.68 3.51
C ASN A 56 8.23 14.28 2.99
N TRP A 57 7.89 14.01 1.72
CA TRP A 57 8.26 12.75 1.06
C TRP A 57 9.79 12.62 0.93
N ALA A 58 10.46 13.67 0.47
CA ALA A 58 11.92 13.71 0.36
C ALA A 58 12.60 13.59 1.75
N ALA A 59 12.02 14.21 2.78
CA ALA A 59 12.48 14.04 4.15
C ALA A 59 12.38 12.59 4.64
N LEU A 60 11.27 11.89 4.32
CA LEU A 60 11.09 10.47 4.61
C LEU A 60 12.13 9.61 3.88
N VAL A 61 12.30 9.84 2.56
CA VAL A 61 13.28 9.11 1.74
C VAL A 61 14.71 9.33 2.26
N ARG A 62 15.08 10.56 2.63
CA ARG A 62 16.40 10.84 3.24
C ARG A 62 16.58 10.17 4.60
N LYS A 63 15.55 10.17 5.44
CA LYS A 63 15.60 9.62 6.80
C LYS A 63 15.79 8.11 6.78
N PHE A 64 14.97 7.40 5.99
CA PHE A 64 14.92 5.94 6.03
C PHE A 64 15.77 5.28 4.93
N LYS A 65 16.09 6.01 3.85
CA LYS A 65 16.83 5.49 2.69
C LYS A 65 16.27 4.15 2.19
N PRO A 66 14.95 4.08 1.88
CA PRO A 66 14.33 2.83 1.49
C PRO A 66 15.01 2.27 0.24
N THR A 67 15.17 0.95 0.23
CA THR A 67 15.50 0.15 -0.95
C THR A 67 14.43 0.32 -2.04
N PHE A 68 14.70 -0.24 -3.22
CA PHE A 68 13.76 -0.20 -4.35
C PHE A 68 12.40 -0.80 -3.95
N GLU A 69 12.42 -1.99 -3.34
CA GLU A 69 11.25 -2.76 -2.94
C GLU A 69 10.45 -2.03 -1.85
N GLU A 70 11.16 -1.46 -0.88
CA GLU A 70 10.54 -0.69 0.21
C GLU A 70 9.89 0.59 -0.31
N ARG A 71 10.56 1.32 -1.22
CA ARG A 71 9.99 2.52 -1.83
C ARG A 71 8.78 2.18 -2.69
N LEU A 72 8.84 1.07 -3.43
CA LEU A 72 7.72 0.59 -4.22
C LEU A 72 6.51 0.26 -3.34
N ALA A 73 6.71 -0.41 -2.20
CA ALA A 73 5.64 -0.73 -1.26
C ALA A 73 4.90 0.51 -0.76
N LEU A 74 5.64 1.56 -0.38
CA LEU A 74 5.07 2.82 0.11
C LEU A 74 4.29 3.55 -1.00
N VAL A 75 4.86 3.67 -2.20
CA VAL A 75 4.21 4.37 -3.32
C VAL A 75 2.97 3.61 -3.78
N LEU A 76 3.01 2.28 -3.82
CA LEU A 76 1.85 1.44 -4.12
C LEU A 76 0.72 1.64 -3.10
N ALA A 77 1.05 1.69 -1.80
CA ALA A 77 0.05 1.91 -0.75
C ALA A 77 -0.56 3.32 -0.77
N LEU A 78 0.14 4.31 -1.33
CA LEU A 78 -0.35 5.69 -1.50
C LEU A 78 -1.25 5.83 -2.74
N ALA A 79 -1.06 5.01 -3.77
CA ALA A 79 -1.73 5.15 -5.06
C ALA A 79 -3.28 5.20 -4.97
N PRO A 80 -3.98 4.37 -4.17
CA PRO A 80 -5.45 4.40 -4.11
C PRO A 80 -6.03 5.76 -3.74
N CYS A 81 -5.36 6.52 -2.87
CA CYS A 81 -5.86 7.80 -2.37
C CYS A 81 -5.41 9.01 -3.20
N MET A 82 -4.40 8.86 -4.05
CA MET A 82 -3.79 9.99 -4.78
C MET A 82 -3.86 9.84 -6.30
N GLU A 83 -3.71 8.63 -6.83
CA GLU A 83 -3.75 8.32 -8.26
C GLU A 83 -4.45 6.97 -8.50
N PRO A 84 -5.74 6.81 -8.13
CA PRO A 84 -6.45 5.52 -8.16
C PRO A 84 -6.46 4.89 -9.55
N ARG A 85 -6.61 5.71 -10.60
CA ARG A 85 -6.64 5.26 -12.02
C ARG A 85 -5.36 4.57 -12.47
N LEU A 86 -4.24 4.74 -11.77
CA LEU A 86 -3.00 4.00 -12.05
C LEU A 86 -3.22 2.50 -11.90
N LEU A 87 -4.05 2.09 -10.93
CA LEU A 87 -4.24 0.71 -10.55
C LEU A 87 -5.39 0.02 -11.30
N ASP A 88 -6.18 0.74 -12.10
CA ASP A 88 -7.30 0.18 -12.86
C ASP A 88 -6.87 -0.96 -13.79
N VAL A 89 -5.61 -0.96 -14.23
CA VAL A 89 -5.04 -2.03 -15.07
C VAL A 89 -5.11 -3.40 -14.39
N PHE A 90 -5.11 -3.48 -13.06
CA PHE A 90 -5.25 -4.73 -12.32
C PHE A 90 -6.67 -5.30 -12.33
N PHE A 91 -7.66 -4.57 -12.85
CA PHE A 91 -8.98 -5.14 -13.16
C PHE A 91 -9.00 -5.94 -14.47
N THR A 92 -7.89 -6.00 -15.21
CA THR A 92 -7.76 -6.82 -16.41
C THR A 92 -8.12 -8.27 -16.09
N ARG A 93 -8.98 -8.86 -16.93
CA ARG A 93 -9.45 -10.25 -16.79
C ARG A 93 -8.74 -11.14 -17.79
N ASN A 94 -8.57 -12.40 -17.41
CA ASN A 94 -8.12 -13.43 -18.32
C ASN A 94 -9.15 -13.56 -19.47
N PRO A 95 -8.74 -13.37 -20.74
CA PRO A 95 -9.67 -13.33 -21.86
C PRO A 95 -10.34 -14.68 -22.15
N ILE A 96 -9.75 -15.79 -21.70
CA ILE A 96 -10.27 -17.15 -21.92
C ILE A 96 -11.30 -17.49 -20.84
N SER A 97 -10.98 -17.26 -19.57
CA SER A 97 -11.84 -17.66 -18.45
C SER A 97 -12.79 -16.55 -17.97
N ASN A 98 -12.57 -15.30 -18.41
CA ASN A 98 -13.22 -14.08 -17.92
C ASN A 98 -13.12 -13.89 -16.39
N ARG A 99 -12.10 -14.50 -15.77
CA ARG A 99 -11.80 -14.37 -14.34
C ARG A 99 -10.68 -13.36 -14.11
N PRO A 100 -10.68 -12.65 -12.96
CA PRO A 100 -9.51 -11.89 -12.52
C PRO A 100 -8.30 -12.82 -12.36
N PHE A 101 -7.10 -12.28 -12.57
CA PHE A 101 -5.87 -12.97 -12.24
C PHE A 101 -5.69 -12.99 -10.73
N SER A 102 -5.61 -14.19 -10.13
CA SER A 102 -5.47 -14.33 -8.68
C SER A 102 -4.16 -13.75 -8.16
N GLU A 103 -3.11 -13.78 -8.98
CA GLU A 103 -1.81 -13.23 -8.62
C GLU A 103 -1.79 -11.70 -8.56
N PHE A 104 -2.71 -11.00 -9.23
CA PHE A 104 -2.75 -9.53 -9.13
C PHE A 104 -3.18 -9.07 -7.74
N GLY A 105 -3.86 -9.94 -6.99
CA GLY A 105 -4.39 -9.62 -5.68
C GLY A 105 -5.38 -8.46 -5.74
N GLY A 106 -5.33 -7.64 -4.70
CA GLY A 106 -6.17 -6.47 -4.55
C GLY A 106 -7.64 -6.77 -4.28
N ILE A 107 -8.35 -5.72 -3.86
CA ILE A 107 -9.80 -5.74 -3.66
C ILE A 107 -10.42 -4.55 -4.40
N SER A 108 -11.68 -4.69 -4.79
CA SER A 108 -12.46 -3.55 -5.29
C SER A 108 -12.99 -2.77 -4.10
N ASP A 109 -12.77 -1.45 -4.09
CA ASP A 109 -13.57 -0.55 -3.26
C ASP A 109 -15.02 -0.68 -3.74
N GLY A 110 -15.87 -1.34 -2.95
CA GLY A 110 -17.26 -1.63 -3.33
C GLY A 110 -18.09 -0.37 -3.62
N SER A 111 -17.67 0.80 -3.11
CA SER A 111 -18.40 2.06 -3.24
C SER A 111 -17.90 2.95 -4.39
N ALA A 112 -16.58 3.07 -4.55
CA ALA A 112 -15.96 3.92 -5.57
C ALA A 112 -15.47 3.15 -6.81
N GLY A 113 -15.44 1.81 -6.75
CA GLY A 113 -14.99 0.94 -7.84
C GLY A 113 -13.49 0.96 -8.09
N GLY A 114 -12.69 1.60 -7.22
CA GLY A 114 -11.23 1.67 -7.34
C GLY A 114 -10.55 0.37 -6.92
N PHE A 115 -9.36 0.10 -7.49
CA PHE A 115 -8.52 -1.02 -7.08
C PHE A 115 -7.71 -0.65 -5.84
N ILE A 116 -7.81 -1.47 -4.78
CA ILE A 116 -7.02 -1.33 -3.56
C ILE A 116 -5.99 -2.46 -3.53
N PRO A 117 -4.67 -2.17 -3.55
CA PRO A 117 -3.64 -3.19 -3.59
C PRO A 117 -3.52 -3.93 -2.26
N THR A 118 -3.22 -5.22 -2.33
CA THR A 118 -2.91 -6.06 -1.17
C THR A 118 -1.43 -6.43 -1.14
N GLU A 119 -1.01 -7.13 -0.09
CA GLU A 119 0.31 -7.78 -0.03
C GLU A 119 0.56 -8.58 -1.31
N GLU A 120 -0.43 -9.34 -1.80
CA GLU A 120 -0.33 -10.10 -3.05
C GLU A 120 -0.03 -9.23 -4.27
N THR A 121 -0.61 -8.02 -4.39
CA THR A 121 -0.30 -7.10 -5.48
C THR A 121 1.18 -6.68 -5.47
N LEU A 122 1.73 -6.38 -4.29
CA LEU A 122 3.16 -6.04 -4.20
C LEU A 122 4.04 -7.27 -4.47
N LEU A 123 3.67 -8.44 -3.93
CA LEU A 123 4.40 -9.68 -4.20
C LEU A 123 4.41 -10.03 -5.67
N PHE A 124 3.30 -9.84 -6.38
CA PHE A 124 3.23 -10.01 -7.82
C PHE A 124 4.26 -9.15 -8.53
N LEU A 125 4.27 -7.85 -8.26
CA LEU A 125 5.21 -6.91 -8.88
C LEU A 125 6.68 -7.25 -8.57
N LEU A 126 6.99 -7.70 -7.35
CA LEU A 126 8.37 -7.94 -6.92
C LEU A 126 8.90 -9.34 -7.23
N SER A 127 8.02 -10.33 -7.42
CA SER A 127 8.45 -11.73 -7.55
C SER A 127 8.57 -12.21 -8.98
N ASP A 128 7.85 -11.62 -9.94
CA ASP A 128 7.80 -12.09 -11.33
C ASP A 128 7.56 -13.62 -11.41
N GLY A 129 6.71 -14.14 -10.52
CA GLY A 129 6.40 -15.58 -10.39
C GLY A 129 7.50 -16.45 -9.75
N GLN A 130 8.63 -15.89 -9.32
CA GLN A 130 9.74 -16.62 -8.70
C GLN A 130 9.58 -16.71 -7.18
N LEU A 131 9.61 -17.93 -6.63
CA LEU A 131 9.32 -18.19 -5.21
C LEU A 131 10.37 -17.62 -4.25
N ASP A 132 11.64 -17.67 -4.61
CA ASP A 132 12.75 -17.09 -3.84
C ASP A 132 12.58 -15.58 -3.66
N ARG A 133 12.26 -14.86 -4.75
CA ARG A 133 11.96 -13.42 -4.72
C ARG A 133 10.70 -13.12 -3.92
N ARG A 134 9.68 -13.97 -4.06
CA ARG A 134 8.45 -13.86 -3.26
C ARG A 134 8.74 -13.96 -1.77
N PHE A 135 9.52 -14.94 -1.33
CA PHE A 135 9.87 -15.10 0.09
C PHE A 135 10.72 -13.95 0.62
N ALA A 136 11.61 -13.39 -0.22
CA ALA A 136 12.37 -12.19 0.12
C ALA A 136 11.43 -10.98 0.30
N ALA A 137 10.50 -10.76 -0.62
CA ALA A 137 9.54 -9.64 -0.55
C ALA A 137 8.58 -9.76 0.65
N GLN A 138 8.24 -10.98 1.08
CA GLN A 138 7.43 -11.19 2.30
C GLN A 138 8.10 -10.67 3.57
N GLN A 139 9.43 -10.54 3.60
CA GLN A 139 10.15 -10.01 4.76
C GLN A 139 9.78 -8.54 5.06
N LEU A 140 9.29 -7.79 4.07
CA LEU A 140 8.84 -6.39 4.21
C LEU A 140 7.66 -6.26 5.20
N PHE A 141 6.89 -7.33 5.37
CA PHE A 141 5.67 -7.36 6.18
C PHE A 141 5.88 -7.88 7.60
N LEU A 142 7.11 -8.26 7.95
CA LEU A 142 7.41 -8.74 9.30
C LEU A 142 7.30 -7.61 10.34
N PRO A 143 6.84 -7.90 11.57
CA PRO A 143 6.79 -6.91 12.65
C PRO A 143 8.14 -6.27 13.00
N SER A 144 9.25 -6.95 12.71
CA SER A 144 10.62 -6.44 12.89
C SER A 144 11.04 -5.43 11.82
N HIS A 145 10.35 -5.39 10.68
CA HIS A 145 10.64 -4.49 9.58
C HIS A 145 10.34 -3.03 9.96
N PHE A 146 11.08 -2.07 9.40
CA PHE A 146 10.94 -0.66 9.80
C PHE A 146 9.56 -0.09 9.46
N PHE A 147 8.87 -0.63 8.45
CA PHE A 147 7.48 -0.29 8.16
C PHE A 147 6.56 -0.44 9.36
N ALA A 148 6.67 -1.55 10.09
CA ALA A 148 5.86 -1.79 11.28
C ALA A 148 6.37 -0.97 12.47
N ARG A 149 7.70 -0.92 12.68
CA ARG A 149 8.31 -0.21 13.81
C ARG A 149 8.08 1.30 13.79
N GLU A 150 8.08 1.90 12.61
CA GLU A 150 7.95 3.34 12.39
C GLU A 150 6.54 3.71 11.91
N ASN A 151 5.62 2.73 11.84
CA ASN A 151 4.25 2.87 11.34
C ASN A 151 4.20 3.67 10.02
N LEU A 152 4.83 3.12 8.98
CA LEU A 152 4.85 3.71 7.65
C LEU A 152 3.93 2.96 6.68
N LEU A 153 3.69 1.67 6.93
CA LEU A 153 2.82 0.81 6.15
C LEU A 153 2.00 -0.05 7.12
N THR A 154 0.69 -0.05 6.91
CA THR A 154 -0.30 -0.79 7.70
C THR A 154 -0.93 -1.87 6.84
N LEU A 155 -1.05 -3.07 7.40
CA LEU A 155 -1.72 -4.21 6.79
C LEU A 155 -3.13 -4.33 7.37
N VAL A 156 -4.14 -4.02 6.56
CA VAL A 156 -5.55 -4.10 6.98
C VAL A 156 -6.15 -5.39 6.47
N ARG A 157 -6.59 -6.26 7.38
CA ARG A 157 -7.22 -7.55 7.04
C ARG A 157 -8.74 -7.39 7.10
N GLU A 158 -9.39 -7.59 5.97
CA GLU A 158 -10.86 -7.61 5.89
C GLU A 158 -11.45 -9.03 6.05
N ASP A 159 -10.60 -10.05 5.88
CA ASP A 159 -11.08 -11.40 5.59
C ASP A 159 -11.28 -12.27 6.83
N ARG A 160 -12.41 -12.97 6.90
CA ARG A 160 -12.73 -13.92 8.00
C ARG A 160 -11.89 -15.19 7.97
N LEU A 161 -11.32 -15.51 6.81
CA LEU A 161 -10.59 -16.75 6.54
C LEU A 161 -9.12 -16.70 7.02
N ASN A 162 -8.63 -15.54 7.48
CA ASN A 162 -7.24 -15.33 7.91
C ASN A 162 -6.20 -15.87 6.91
N LEU A 163 -6.46 -15.69 5.61
CA LEU A 163 -5.50 -16.10 4.58
C LEU A 163 -4.25 -15.21 4.67
N PRO A 164 -3.04 -15.81 4.51
CA PRO A 164 -1.82 -15.02 4.41
C PRO A 164 -1.81 -14.23 3.09
N MET A 165 -1.17 -13.06 3.11
CA MET A 165 -0.91 -12.23 1.91
C MET A 165 -2.15 -11.59 1.27
N THR A 166 -3.29 -11.57 1.97
CA THR A 166 -4.52 -10.89 1.52
C THR A 166 -4.76 -9.55 2.20
N ALA A 167 -3.84 -9.08 3.05
CA ALA A 167 -4.04 -7.79 3.72
C ALA A 167 -3.89 -6.63 2.74
N VAL A 168 -4.77 -5.64 2.85
CA VAL A 168 -4.70 -4.37 2.12
C VAL A 168 -3.47 -3.60 2.57
N LEU A 169 -2.72 -3.07 1.60
CA LEU A 169 -1.62 -2.14 1.83
C LEU A 169 -2.18 -0.73 2.02
N SER A 170 -1.98 -0.18 3.21
CA SER A 170 -2.42 1.17 3.54
C SER A 170 -1.31 1.95 4.24
N VAL A 171 -1.40 3.27 4.20
CA VAL A 171 -0.52 4.15 5.00
C VAL A 171 -1.29 4.74 6.18
N PRO A 172 -0.65 4.99 7.33
CA PRO A 172 -1.33 5.63 8.45
C PRO A 172 -1.84 7.03 8.10
N ALA A 173 -3.00 7.39 8.67
CA ALA A 173 -3.62 8.69 8.43
C ALA A 173 -2.70 9.88 8.75
N ALA A 174 -1.82 9.75 9.75
CA ALA A 174 -0.84 10.78 10.09
C ALA A 174 0.23 10.96 9.00
N LEU A 175 0.71 9.87 8.39
CA LEU A 175 1.63 9.94 7.26
C LEU A 175 0.92 10.56 6.05
N LEU A 176 -0.30 10.10 5.75
CA LEU A 176 -1.10 10.63 4.66
C LEU A 176 -1.31 12.15 4.83
N ALA A 177 -1.71 12.60 6.02
CA ALA A 177 -1.93 14.01 6.31
C ALA A 177 -0.65 14.85 6.19
N SER A 178 0.51 14.30 6.57
CA SER A 178 1.79 14.97 6.38
C SER A 178 2.09 15.18 4.89
N LEU A 179 1.80 14.19 4.05
CA LEU A 179 2.04 14.25 2.61
C LEU A 179 1.04 15.15 1.88
N THR A 180 -0.24 15.15 2.25
CA THR A 180 -1.29 15.90 1.54
C THR A 180 -1.53 17.32 2.05
N HIS A 181 -1.37 17.55 3.36
CA HIS A 181 -1.69 18.84 3.99
C HIS A 181 -0.45 19.65 4.37
N GLY A 182 0.75 19.18 4.03
CA GLY A 182 2.00 19.85 4.37
C GLY A 182 2.24 19.95 5.89
N GLN A 183 1.64 19.06 6.67
CA GLN A 183 1.89 18.99 8.10
C GLN A 183 3.27 18.35 8.35
N PRO A 184 4.03 18.79 9.35
CA PRO A 184 5.30 18.16 9.67
C PRO A 184 5.10 16.68 10.02
N LEU A 185 6.01 15.83 9.54
CA LEU A 185 6.01 14.41 9.88
C LEU A 185 6.20 14.27 11.39
N LYS A 186 5.16 13.83 12.12
CA LYS A 186 5.24 13.68 13.57
C LYS A 186 6.28 12.59 13.94
N PRO A 187 7.23 12.87 14.85
CA PRO A 187 8.10 11.83 15.41
C PRO A 187 7.25 10.81 16.18
N GLY A 188 7.52 9.51 15.99
CA GLY A 188 6.78 8.45 16.68
C GLY A 188 5.40 8.22 16.11
N ILE A 189 5.29 7.97 14.80
CA ILE A 189 4.12 7.27 14.27
C ILE A 189 4.17 5.87 14.91
N GLY A 190 3.50 5.75 16.05
CA GLY A 190 3.66 4.67 17.01
C GLY A 190 2.60 4.89 18.08
N THR A 191 1.70 3.92 18.16
CA THR A 191 0.50 3.86 19.01
C THR A 191 -0.59 4.89 18.71
N ASP A 192 -1.45 4.54 17.75
CA ASP A 192 -2.88 4.81 17.91
C ASP A 192 -3.66 3.53 17.60
N THR A 193 -3.41 2.50 18.41
CA THR A 193 -4.36 1.41 18.57
C THR A 193 -5.52 1.96 19.41
N VAL A 194 -6.55 2.49 18.76
CA VAL A 194 -7.84 2.60 19.42
C VAL A 194 -8.35 1.17 19.61
N ALA A 195 -8.32 0.77 20.87
CA ALA A 195 -8.85 -0.46 21.42
C ALA A 195 -10.27 -0.77 20.91
N GLY A 196 -10.54 -2.06 20.78
CA GLY A 196 -11.79 -2.58 20.27
C GLY A 196 -13.02 -2.06 21.02
N ARG A 197 -14.13 -1.97 20.28
CA ARG A 197 -15.46 -2.17 20.87
C ARG A 197 -15.93 -3.55 20.44
N VAL A 198 -15.60 -4.53 21.27
CA VAL A 198 -16.42 -5.72 21.41
C VAL A 198 -17.71 -5.26 22.08
N SER A 199 -18.75 -5.04 21.29
CA SER A 199 -20.11 -4.93 21.81
C SER A 199 -20.63 -6.34 22.09
N GLY A 200 -20.09 -6.96 23.13
CA GLY A 200 -20.66 -8.15 23.75
C GLY A 200 -21.78 -7.73 24.69
N GLY A 201 -23.02 -7.72 24.20
CA GLY A 201 -24.22 -7.56 25.03
C GLY A 201 -24.67 -8.91 25.58
N ALA A 202 -24.00 -9.40 26.64
CA ALA A 202 -24.53 -10.46 27.50
C ALA A 202 -25.25 -9.79 28.68
N GLY A 203 -26.56 -9.56 28.54
CA GLY A 203 -27.44 -9.22 29.66
C GLY A 203 -27.89 -10.51 30.36
N GLY A 204 -27.30 -10.78 31.52
CA GLY A 204 -27.66 -11.89 32.39
C GLY A 204 -29.02 -11.72 33.06
N GLY A 205 -29.59 -12.85 33.47
CA GLY A 205 -30.96 -13.00 33.93
C GLY A 205 -31.32 -12.31 35.24
N GLY A 206 -32.62 -12.09 35.40
CA GLY A 206 -33.25 -11.72 36.65
C GLY A 206 -34.60 -12.43 36.74
N GLN A 207 -34.70 -13.37 37.66
CA GLN A 207 -35.88 -14.16 38.00
C GLN A 207 -37.10 -13.27 38.28
N ALA A 208 -38.28 -13.68 37.80
CA ALA A 208 -39.55 -13.26 38.38
C ALA A 208 -40.35 -14.51 38.74
N GLN A 209 -40.64 -14.59 40.04
CA GLN A 209 -41.36 -15.64 40.74
C GLN A 209 -42.81 -15.70 40.26
N ASN A 210 -43.34 -16.91 40.14
CA ASN A 210 -44.76 -17.18 39.97
C ASN A 210 -45.35 -17.60 41.32
N PRO A 211 -46.42 -16.95 41.79
CA PRO A 211 -47.37 -17.63 42.67
C PRO A 211 -48.80 -17.50 42.12
N GLY A 212 -49.49 -18.64 42.00
CA GLY A 212 -50.94 -18.72 41.80
C GLY A 212 -51.36 -19.14 40.40
#